data_AF-A0A0B2V4U0-F1
#
_entry.id   AF-A0A0B2V4U0-F1
#
_cell.length_a   1.000
_cell.length_b   1.000
_cell.length_c   1.000
_cell.angle_alpha   90.00
_cell.angle_beta   90.00
_cell.angle_gamma   90.00
#
_symmetry.space_group_name_H-M   'P 1'
#
loop_
_entity.id
_entity.type
_entity.pdbx_description
1 polymer ?
#
loop_
_entity_poly.entity_id
_entity_poly.type
_entity_poly.pdbx_seq_one_letter_code
_entity_poly.pdbx_strand_id
1 'polypeptide(L)'
;MMEGILFSIVNRPGGTLDELKGRFAFALQPRMVGELVNLLECYGCVRVCSTNVKPIRLKSPFDRSLPEELMEYILPAVDCMERFAKMFHSVQLSEMLTSNRVEYV
;
A
#
# COMPACT_ATOMS: atom_id res chain seq x y z
N MET A 1 -1.13 13.39 -3.61
CA MET A 1 -1.47 12.09 -4.27
C MET A 1 -0.75 10.90 -3.63
N MET A 2 0.58 10.91 -3.49
CA MET A 2 1.33 9.83 -2.81
C MET A 2 0.89 9.63 -1.35
N GLU A 3 0.61 10.74 -0.67
CA GLU A 3 -0.03 10.78 0.64
C GLU A 3 -1.33 9.93 0.66
N GLY A 4 -2.26 10.16 -0.27
CA GLY A 4 -3.49 9.38 -0.37
C GLY A 4 -3.27 7.88 -0.59
N ILE A 5 -2.21 7.51 -1.32
CA ILE A 5 -1.81 6.10 -1.46
C ILE A 5 -1.33 5.54 -0.12
N LEU A 6 -0.46 6.28 0.59
CA LEU A 6 0.02 5.89 1.92
C LEU A 6 -1.15 5.74 2.90
N PHE A 7 -2.11 6.68 2.93
CA PHE A 7 -3.32 6.55 3.75
C PHE A 7 -4.18 5.35 3.38
N SER A 8 -4.32 5.04 2.10
CA SER A 8 -5.06 3.84 1.66
C SER A 8 -4.41 2.55 2.17
N ILE A 9 -3.07 2.51 2.22
CA ILE A 9 -2.29 1.38 2.76
C ILE A 9 -2.40 1.32 4.29
N VAL A 10 -2.31 2.46 4.99
CA VAL A 10 -2.46 2.54 6.45
C VAL A 10 -3.86 2.14 6.91
N ASN A 11 -4.90 2.57 6.19
CA ASN A 11 -6.30 2.24 6.51
C ASN A 11 -6.64 0.76 6.26
N ARG A 12 -5.94 0.09 5.35
CA ARG A 12 -6.13 -1.33 5.03
C ARG A 12 -4.77 -2.02 4.83
N PRO A 13 -4.07 -2.35 5.92
CA PRO A 13 -2.78 -3.03 5.84
C PRO A 13 -2.96 -4.47 5.33
N GLY A 14 -2.00 -4.96 4.54
CA GLY A 14 -2.02 -6.31 3.98
C GLY A 14 -2.78 -6.43 2.66
N GLY A 15 -3.23 -5.32 2.08
CA GLY A 15 -3.82 -5.32 0.73
C GLY A 15 -2.78 -5.67 -0.35
N THR A 16 -3.26 -6.21 -1.47
CA THR A 16 -2.42 -6.50 -2.64
C THR A 16 -2.21 -5.24 -3.48
N LEU A 17 -1.16 -5.24 -4.31
CA LEU A 17 -0.91 -4.16 -5.24
C LEU A 17 -2.04 -3.99 -6.26
N ASP A 18 -2.69 -5.08 -6.67
CA ASP A 18 -3.78 -5.03 -7.65
C ASP A 18 -5.07 -4.43 -7.07
N GLU A 19 -5.38 -4.72 -5.81
CA GLU A 19 -6.46 -4.01 -5.11
C GLU A 19 -6.19 -2.51 -5.03
N LEU A 20 -4.94 -2.13 -4.74
CA LEU A 20 -4.55 -0.73 -4.65
C LEU A 20 -4.66 -0.03 -6.02
N LYS A 21 -4.19 -0.67 -7.10
CA LYS A 21 -4.40 -0.19 -8.48
C LYS A 21 -5.88 -0.02 -8.80
N GLY A 22 -6.72 -0.98 -8.40
CA GLY A 22 -8.17 -0.90 -8.60
C GLY A 22 -8.81 0.31 -7.92
N ARG A 23 -8.40 0.65 -6.70
CA ARG A 23 -8.92 1.84 -5.98
C ARG A 23 -8.54 3.16 -6.63
N PHE A 24 -7.36 3.22 -7.23
CA PHE A 24 -6.85 4.43 -7.88
C PHE A 24 -7.02 4.41 -9.40
N ALA A 25 -7.73 3.43 -9.97
CA ALA A 25 -7.86 3.26 -11.43
C ALA A 25 -8.43 4.48 -12.15
N PHE A 26 -9.30 5.25 -11.49
CA PHE A 26 -9.89 6.47 -12.04
C PHE A 26 -9.02 7.72 -11.86
N ALA A 27 -8.04 7.68 -10.96
CA ALA A 27 -7.20 8.83 -10.61
C ALA A 27 -5.79 8.72 -11.19
N LEU A 28 -5.26 7.50 -11.33
CA LEU A 28 -3.87 7.23 -11.70
C LEU A 28 -3.79 6.03 -12.64
N GLN A 29 -2.80 6.05 -13.53
CA GLN A 29 -2.45 4.88 -14.32
C GLN A 29 -1.92 3.77 -13.39
N PRO A 30 -2.32 2.50 -13.58
CA PRO A 30 -1.90 1.39 -12.72
C PRO A 30 -0.38 1.23 -12.59
N ARG A 31 0.37 1.54 -13.66
CA ARG A 31 1.84 1.54 -13.65
C ARG A 31 2.38 2.57 -12.66
N MET A 32 1.82 3.76 -12.66
CA MET A 32 2.23 4.85 -11.78
C MET A 32 1.96 4.51 -10.30
N VAL A 33 0.87 3.80 -10.00
CA VAL A 33 0.59 3.30 -8.64
C VAL A 33 1.71 2.36 -8.16
N GLY A 34 2.16 1.45 -9.02
CA GLY A 34 3.29 0.57 -8.71
C GLY A 34 4.59 1.33 -8.43
N GLU A 35 4.94 2.29 -9.29
CA GLU A 35 6.13 3.14 -9.09
C GLU A 35 6.06 3.94 -7.78
N LEU A 36 4.89 4.47 -7.41
CA LEU A 36 4.71 5.22 -6.17
C LEU A 36 4.83 4.32 -4.93
N VAL A 37 4.36 3.08 -4.99
CA VAL A 37 4.54 2.09 -3.91
C VAL A 37 6.02 1.73 -3.77
N ASN A 38 6.72 1.48 -4.88
CA ASN A 38 8.17 1.22 -4.86
C ASN A 38 8.93 2.40 -4.25
N LEU A 39 8.53 3.64 -4.56
CA LEU A 39 9.14 4.83 -3.98
C LEU A 39 8.91 4.89 -2.45
N LEU A 40 7.69 4.60 -1.98
CA LEU A 40 7.36 4.52 -0.56
C LEU A 40 8.14 3.41 0.16
N GLU A 41 8.41 2.29 -0.53
CA GLU A 41 9.23 1.20 -0.01
C GLU A 41 10.70 1.61 0.10
N CYS A 42 11.26 2.25 -0.93
CA CYS A 42 12.62 2.81 -0.90
C CYS A 42 12.83 3.80 0.24
N TYR A 43 11.81 4.59 0.60
CA TYR A 43 11.84 5.49 1.75
C TYR A 43 11.52 4.81 3.09
N GLY A 44 11.29 3.49 3.09
CA GLY A 44 10.98 2.72 4.28
C GLY A 44 9.65 3.11 4.93
N CYS A 45 8.72 3.70 4.18
CA CYS A 45 7.37 4.02 4.65
C CYS A 45 6.47 2.78 4.59
N VAL A 46 6.68 1.91 3.60
CA VAL A 46 5.94 0.65 3.44
C VAL A 46 6.93 -0.50 3.20
N ARG A 47 6.45 -1.73 3.35
CA ARG A 47 7.19 -2.95 3.05
C ARG A 47 6.33 -3.85 2.18
N VAL A 48 6.82 -4.19 0.99
CA VAL A 48 6.21 -5.19 0.14
C VAL A 48 6.69 -6.57 0.62
N CYS A 49 5.73 -7.42 0.96
CA CYS A 49 6.00 -8.75 1.49
C CYS A 49 5.46 -9.78 0.48
N SER A 50 6.25 -10.80 0.19
CA SER A 50 5.84 -11.91 -0.67
C SER A 50 5.65 -13.17 0.18
N THR A 51 4.59 -13.92 -0.06
CA THR A 51 4.32 -15.19 0.61
C THR A 51 3.80 -16.19 -0.39
N ASN A 52 4.30 -17.42 -0.31
CA ASN A 52 3.77 -18.53 -1.08
C ASN A 52 2.44 -18.96 -0.45
N VAL A 53 1.37 -18.82 -1.21
CA VAL A 53 0.03 -19.22 -0.77
C VAL A 53 -0.42 -20.41 -1.60
N LYS A 54 -1.01 -21.40 -0.92
CA LYS A 54 -1.68 -22.50 -1.61
C LYS A 54 -3.04 -21.99 -2.10
N PRO A 55 -3.34 -22.07 -3.40
CA PRO A 55 -4.60 -21.56 -3.92
C PRO A 55 -5.77 -22.32 -3.28
N ILE A 56 -6.79 -21.56 -2.83
CA ILE A 56 -8.04 -22.10 -2.27
C ILE A 56 -8.94 -22.68 -3.39
N ARG A 57 -8.59 -22.43 -4.66
CA ARG A 57 -9.33 -22.93 -5.82
C ARG A 57 -9.41 -24.45 -5.80
N LEU A 58 -10.60 -24.96 -6.11
CA LEU A 58 -10.87 -26.39 -6.21
C LEU A 58 -9.89 -27.01 -7.21
N LYS A 59 -9.19 -28.07 -6.77
CA LYS A 59 -8.23 -28.80 -7.58
C LYS A 59 -8.93 -29.33 -8.83
N SER A 60 -8.42 -28.98 -10.01
CA SER A 60 -8.74 -29.76 -11.21
C SER A 60 -8.19 -31.18 -11.00
N PRO A 61 -8.98 -32.23 -11.23
CA PRO A 61 -8.50 -33.62 -11.12
C PRO A 61 -7.40 -33.95 -12.15
N PHE A 62 -7.14 -33.06 -13.12
CA PHE A 62 -6.12 -33.21 -14.15
C PHE A 62 -4.79 -32.50 -13.84
N ASP A 63 -4.75 -31.62 -12.83
CA ASP A 63 -3.53 -30.91 -12.45
C ASP A 63 -2.84 -31.61 -11.26
N ARG A 64 -1.72 -32.30 -11.54
CA ARG A 64 -1.00 -33.10 -10.54
C ARG A 64 -0.03 -32.29 -9.66
N SER A 65 0.20 -31.02 -9.98
CA SER A 65 1.07 -30.13 -9.20
C SER A 65 0.67 -28.69 -9.45
N LEU A 66 -0.17 -28.12 -8.58
CA LEU A 66 -0.35 -26.67 -8.59
C LEU A 66 0.94 -26.03 -8.06
N PRO A 67 1.62 -25.16 -8.83
CA PRO A 67 2.70 -24.37 -8.28
C PRO A 67 2.15 -23.51 -7.12
N GLU A 68 2.92 -23.37 -6.05
CA GLU A 68 2.59 -22.39 -5.02
C GLU A 68 2.51 -21.02 -5.67
N GLU A 69 1.42 -20.28 -5.44
CA GLU A 69 1.22 -18.96 -6.04
C GLU A 69 1.87 -17.94 -5.12
N LEU A 70 2.76 -17.12 -5.67
CA LEU A 70 3.42 -16.06 -4.92
C LEU A 70 2.47 -14.88 -4.79
N MET A 71 2.00 -14.61 -3.58
CA MET A 71 1.12 -13.49 -3.27
C MET A 71 1.94 -12.35 -2.66
N GLU A 72 1.85 -11.17 -3.25
CA GLU A 72 2.47 -9.94 -2.75
C GLU A 72 1.45 -9.06 -2.04
N TYR A 73 1.79 -8.62 -0.83
CA TYR A 73 0.97 -7.73 -0.03
C TYR A 73 1.80 -6.62 0.61
N ILE A 74 1.16 -5.51 0.93
CA ILE A 74 1.83 -4.29 1.36
C ILE A 74 1.50 -4.02 2.84
N LEU A 75 2.54 -3.81 3.65
CA LEU A 75 2.39 -3.42 5.06
C LEU A 75 2.98 -2.03 5.29
N PRO A 76 2.30 -1.15 6.05
CA PRO A 76 2.89 0.11 6.49
C PRO A 76 3.96 -0.13 7.57
N ALA A 77 5.02 0.67 7.57
CA ALA A 77 5.93 0.76 8.70
C ALA A 77 5.24 1.45 9.90
N VAL A 78 5.67 1.14 11.13
CA VAL A 78 5.07 1.69 12.35
C VAL A 78 5.18 3.22 12.39
N ASP A 79 6.30 3.75 11.91
CA ASP A 79 6.63 5.18 11.83
C ASP A 79 6.48 5.74 10.40
N CYS A 80 5.66 5.10 9.56
CA CYS A 80 5.50 5.45 8.14
C CYS A 80 5.11 6.92 7.92
N MET A 81 4.21 7.45 8.75
CA MET A 81 3.75 8.84 8.65
C MET A 81 4.85 9.84 9.02
N GLU A 82 5.65 9.55 10.05
CA GLU A 82 6.78 10.40 10.42
C GLU A 82 7.87 10.38 9.37
N ARG A 83 8.18 9.21 8.81
CA ARG A 83 9.16 9.07 7.72
C ARG A 83 8.71 9.84 6.49
N PHE A 84 7.44 9.69 6.11
CA PHE A 84 6.86 10.43 5.00
C PHE A 84 6.92 11.95 5.26
N ALA A 85 6.50 12.42 6.43
CA ALA A 85 6.53 13.84 6.78
C ALA A 85 7.94 14.43 6.82
N LYS A 86 8.95 13.67 7.31
CA LYS A 86 10.35 14.10 7.31
C LYS A 86 10.90 14.23 5.88
N MET A 87 10.55 13.30 4.99
CA MET A 87 11.02 13.29 3.60
C MET A 87 10.32 14.32 2.72
N PHE A 88 9.03 14.55 2.96
CA PHE A 88 8.19 15.48 2.21
C PHE A 88 7.86 16.75 3.00
N HIS A 89 8.72 17.14 3.95
CA HIS A 89 8.51 18.31 4.83
C HIS A 89 8.23 19.61 4.06
N SER A 90 8.79 19.76 2.85
CA SER A 90 8.55 20.92 1.97
C SER A 90 7.23 20.86 1.20
N VAL A 91 6.55 19.71 1.20
CA VAL A 91 5.22 19.51 0.63
C VAL A 91 4.22 19.83 1.73
N GLN A 92 3.42 20.89 1.55
CA GLN A 92 2.33 21.19 2.48
C GLN A 92 1.40 19.97 2.57
N LEU A 93 1.32 19.37 3.76
CA LEU A 93 0.36 18.31 4.06
C LEU A 93 -1.06 18.88 3.94
N SER A 94 -2.00 18.08 3.45
CA SER A 94 -3.40 18.49 3.39
C SER A 94 -3.93 18.80 4.80
N GLU A 95 -4.73 19.86 4.96
CA GLU A 95 -5.26 20.32 6.26
C GLU A 95 -6.01 19.23 7.05
N MET A 96 -6.53 18.20 6.37
CA MET A 96 -7.15 17.03 6.99
C MET A 96 -6.19 16.16 7.81
N LEU A 97 -4.88 16.38 7.68
CA LEU A 97 -3.81 15.53 8.22
C LEU A 97 -2.87 16.28 9.15
N THR A 98 -2.94 17.60 9.16
CA THR A 98 -2.52 18.40 10.30
C THR A 98 -3.58 18.21 11.38
N SER A 99 -3.36 17.25 12.28
CA SER A 99 -4.15 17.08 13.50
C SER A 99 -4.00 18.31 14.39
N ASN A 100 -4.60 19.43 14.00
CA ASN A 100 -4.98 20.48 14.91
C ASN A 100 -6.22 19.93 15.63
N ARG A 101 -5.98 19.13 16.68
CA ARG A 101 -7.00 18.95 17.71
C ARG A 101 -7.32 20.35 18.21
N VAL A 102 -8.40 20.93 17.71
CA VAL A 102 -9.08 22.02 18.38
C VAL A 102 -9.69 21.37 19.61
N GLU A 103 -8.95 21.37 20.71
CA GLU A 103 -9.54 21.18 22.03
C GLU A 103 -10.54 22.33 22.19
N TYR A 104 -11.83 22.00 22.05
CA TYR A 104 -12.90 22.94 22.32
C TYR A 104 -12.87 23.26 23.81
N VAL A 105 -12.54 24.53 24.12
CA VAL A 105 -12.71 25.17 25.43
C VAL A 105 -14.20 25.45 25.67
#